data_AF-A0A3D0M258-F1
#
_entry.id   AF-A0A3D0M258-F1
#
_cell.length_a   1.000
_cell.length_b   1.000
_cell.length_c   1.000
_cell.angle_alpha   90.00
_cell.angle_beta   90.00
_cell.angle_gamma   90.00
#
_symmetry.space_group_name_H-M   'P 1'
#
loop_
_entity.id
_entity.type
_entity.pdbx_description
1 polymer ?
#
loop_
_entity_poly.entity_id
_entity_poly.type
_entity_poly.pdbx_seq_one_letter_code
_entity_poly.pdbx_strand_id
1 'polypeptide(L)' 'MNGSTKKVAIVTGSAQGIGYAIAKKLASQGIAVAIADIHAEKTYAAA' A
#
# COMPACT_ATOMS: atom_id res chain seq x y z
N MET A 1 -19.58 -13.12 13.98
CA MET A 1 -18.62 -12.24 13.27
C MET A 1 -18.82 -10.83 13.79
N ASN A 2 -17.95 -10.42 14.71
CA ASN A 2 -17.97 -9.13 15.39
C ASN A 2 -17.48 -8.02 14.44
N GLY A 3 -18.35 -7.03 14.19
CA GLY A 3 -18.29 -6.09 13.07
C GLY A 3 -17.29 -4.93 13.22
N SER A 4 -16.01 -5.19 12.96
CA SER A 4 -15.07 -4.14 12.53
C SER A 4 -14.03 -4.71 11.56
N THR A 5 -14.45 -4.98 10.33
CA THR A 5 -13.53 -5.45 9.28
C THR A 5 -12.56 -4.32 8.94
N LYS A 6 -11.31 -4.40 9.42
CA LYS A 6 -10.25 -3.48 8.99
C LYS A 6 -10.05 -3.63 7.48
N LYS A 7 -10.14 -2.51 6.75
CA LYS A 7 -9.89 -2.51 5.31
C LYS A 7 -8.39 -2.71 5.05
N VAL A 8 -8.09 -3.50 4.03
CA VAL A 8 -6.73 -3.78 3.53
C VAL A 8 -6.70 -3.46 2.04
N ALA A 9 -5.60 -2.87 1.57
CA ALA A 9 -5.39 -2.55 0.16
C ALA A 9 -4.08 -3.16 -0.35
N ILE A 10 -4.08 -3.66 -1.58
CA ILE A 10 -2.87 -4.06 -2.32
C ILE A 10 -2.73 -3.06 -3.47
N VAL A 11 -1.59 -2.39 -3.58
CA VAL A 11 -1.36 -1.42 -4.64
C VAL A 11 -0.20 -1.89 -5.50
N THR A 12 -0.44 -2.14 -6.79
CA THR A 12 0.59 -2.54 -7.76
C THR A 12 1.29 -1.33 -8.37
N GLY A 13 2.56 -1.46 -8.78
CA GLY A 13 3.34 -0.34 -9.32
C GLY A 13 3.59 0.74 -8.27
N SER A 14 3.61 0.36 -6.98
CA SER A 14 3.56 1.29 -5.85
C SER A 14 4.91 1.57 -5.21
N ALA A 15 6.01 1.10 -5.81
CA ALA A 15 7.34 1.50 -5.36
C ALA A 15 7.69 2.95 -5.73
N GLN A 16 6.93 3.59 -6.62
CA GLN A 16 7.16 4.97 -7.06
C GLN A 16 5.90 5.63 -7.66
N GLY A 17 6.00 6.91 -7.98
CA GLY A 17 5.00 7.65 -8.76
C GLY A 17 3.59 7.65 -8.16
N ILE A 18 2.58 7.49 -9.01
CA ILE A 18 1.16 7.55 -8.63
C ILE A 18 0.79 6.38 -7.71
N GLY A 19 1.31 5.18 -7.97
CA GLY A 19 1.04 4.00 -7.13
C GLY A 19 1.49 4.24 -5.69
N TYR A 20 2.68 4.81 -5.49
CA TYR A 20 3.17 5.17 -4.16
C TYR A 20 2.31 6.27 -3.50
N ALA A 21 1.92 7.30 -4.25
CA ALA A 21 1.06 8.37 -3.72
C ALA A 21 -0.29 7.83 -3.24
N ILE A 22 -0.89 6.89 -3.98
CA ILE A 22 -2.14 6.21 -3.58
C ILE A 22 -1.91 5.37 -2.32
N ALA A 23 -0.86 4.54 -2.30
CA ALA A 23 -0.53 3.70 -1.15
C ALA A 23 -0.34 4.55 0.13
N LYS A 24 0.41 5.65 0.03
CA LYS A 24 0.62 6.61 1.13
C LYS A 24 -0.69 7.25 1.58
N LYS A 25 -1.57 7.63 0.66
CA LYS A 25 -2.88 8.21 1.00
C LYS A 25 -3.77 7.21 1.74
N LEU A 26 -3.84 5.96 1.29
CA LEU A 26 -4.63 4.91 1.94
C LEU A 26 -4.07 4.58 3.33
N ALA A 27 -2.74 4.47 3.46
CA ALA A 27 -2.09 4.26 4.75
C ALA A 27 -2.39 5.40 5.74
N SER A 28 -2.39 6.66 5.28
CA SER A 28 -2.75 7.82 6.12
C SER A 28 -4.20 7.80 6.63
N GLN A 29 -5.06 6.98 6.04
CA GLN A 29 -6.45 6.77 6.46
C GLN A 29 -6.61 5.56 7.41
N GLY A 30 -5.51 4.94 7.83
CA GLY A 30 -5.50 3.77 8.73
C GLY A 30 -5.80 2.44 8.04
N ILE A 31 -5.73 2.40 6.70
CA ILE A 31 -5.87 1.16 5.92
C ILE A 31 -4.52 0.45 5.93
N ALA A 32 -4.51 -0.86 6.18
CA ALA A 32 -3.28 -1.64 6.00
C ALA A 32 -2.99 -1.78 4.50
N VAL A 33 -1.77 -1.45 4.06
CA VAL A 33 -1.42 -1.42 2.64
C VAL A 33 -0.25 -2.35 2.35
N ALA A 34 -0.38 -3.17 1.31
CA ALA A 34 0.73 -3.89 0.71
C ALA A 34 1.27 -3.11 -0.50
N ILE A 35 2.56 -2.79 -0.47
CA ILE A 35 3.31 -2.25 -1.60
C ILE A 35 3.71 -3.44 -2.50
N ALA A 36 3.28 -3.44 -3.76
CA ALA A 36 3.61 -4.46 -4.75
C ALA A 36 4.20 -3.80 -6.01
N ASP A 37 5.41 -4.18 -6.38
CA ASP A 37 6.08 -3.74 -7.61
C ASP A 37 6.97 -4.86 -8.13
N ILE A 38 7.36 -4.80 -9.39
CA ILE A 38 8.28 -5.77 -9.99
C ILE A 38 9.74 -5.52 -9.55
N HIS A 39 10.04 -4.29 -9.12
CA HIS A 39 11.37 -3.86 -8.68
C HIS A 39 11.49 -4.02 -7.16
N ALA A 40 11.89 -5.22 -6.72
CA ALA A 40 11.93 -5.57 -5.30
C ALA A 40 12.75 -4.57 -4.45
N GLU A 41 13.90 -4.12 -4.96
CA GLU A 41 14.76 -3.15 -4.28
C GLU A 41 14.04 -1.82 -4.00
N LYS A 42 13.23 -1.35 -4.95
CA LYS A 42 12.44 -0.13 -4.78
C LYS A 42 11.25 -0.37 -3.86
N THR A 43 10.64 -1.56 -3.92
CA THR A 43 9.56 -1.96 -3.00
C THR A 43 10.02 -1.89 -1.54
N TYR A 44 11.19 -2.45 -1.22
CA TYR A 44 11.73 -2.40 0.14
C TYR A 44 12.05 -0.98 0.61
N ALA A 45 12.52 -0.10 -0.29
CA ALA A 45 12.80 1.29 0.04
C ALA A 45 11.55 2.15 0.26
N ALA A 46 10.42 1.76 -0.33
CA ALA A 46 9.15 2.49 -0.27
C ALA A 46 8.20 2.01 0.85
N ALA A 47 8.52 0.90 1.52
CA ALA A 47 7.71 0.27 2.57
C ALA A 47 7.85 0.94 3.94
#